data_AF-A0A0R2WTP9-F1
#
_entry.id   AF-A0A0R2WTP9-F1
#
_cell.length_a   1.000
_cell.length_b   1.000
_cell.length_c   1.000
_cell.angle_alpha   90.00
_cell.angle_beta   90.00
_cell.angle_gamma   90.00
#
_symmetry.space_group_name_H-M   'P 1'
#
loop_
_entity.id
_entity.type
_entity.pdbx_description
1 polymer ?
#
loop_
_entity_poly.entity_id
_entity_poly.type
_entity_poly.pdbx_seq_one_letter_code
_entity_poly.pdbx_strand_id
1 'polypeptide(L)'
;MNIGLIILSVLLIILVVLAVSRSENPGPIVRRAIEQFSKLVPRMFFALIAAGFIAQLIPQELIAQFLGKSAGLQALVVAAAVGLVVPAGPVIAFAIAVVFAKGGASSAALITFISSWTIFATHRILIYELPLLGASFLRLRVASVFFIPFVAGLLALGIGFLTKFGSVILSQ
;
A
#
# COMPACT_ATOMS: atom_id res chain seq x y z
N MET A 1 -19.58 -9.89 7.25
CA MET A 1 -18.22 -10.28 7.70
C MET A 1 -17.23 -9.87 6.61
N ASN A 2 -16.12 -9.18 6.94
CA ASN A 2 -15.16 -8.69 5.93
C ASN A 2 -14.63 -9.88 5.11
N ILE A 3 -14.74 -9.84 3.78
CA ILE A 3 -14.34 -10.92 2.86
C ILE A 3 -12.89 -11.36 3.14
N GLY A 4 -12.00 -10.42 3.47
CA GLY A 4 -10.62 -10.74 3.83
C GLY A 4 -10.50 -11.62 5.09
N LEU A 5 -11.32 -11.37 6.12
CA LEU A 5 -11.32 -12.18 7.34
C LEU A 5 -11.86 -13.58 7.09
N ILE A 6 -12.82 -13.73 6.17
CA ILE A 6 -13.34 -15.04 5.77
C ILE A 6 -12.22 -15.85 5.12
N ILE A 7 -11.54 -15.27 4.12
CA ILE A 7 -10.46 -15.94 3.39
C ILE A 7 -9.33 -16.36 4.34
N LEU A 8 -8.88 -15.46 5.23
CA LEU A 8 -7.81 -15.75 6.19
C LEU A 8 -8.21 -16.82 7.21
N SER A 9 -9.46 -16.78 7.69
CA SER A 9 -9.97 -17.79 8.63
C SER A 9 -10.03 -19.18 8.00
N VAL A 10 -10.53 -19.27 6.76
CA VAL A 10 -10.59 -20.55 6.02
C VAL A 10 -9.19 -21.11 5.79
N LEU A 11 -8.24 -20.27 5.35
CA LEU A 11 -6.86 -20.69 5.15
C LEU A 11 -6.21 -21.18 6.46
N LEU A 12 -6.42 -20.45 7.56
CA LEU A 12 -5.90 -20.84 8.88
C LEU A 12 -6.48 -22.19 9.33
N ILE A 13 -7.78 -22.41 9.17
CA ILE A 13 -8.43 -23.68 9.49
C ILE A 13 -7.80 -24.82 8.70
N ILE A 14 -7.58 -24.65 7.38
CA ILE A 14 -6.93 -25.66 6.54
C ILE A 14 -5.52 -25.97 7.06
N LEU A 15 -4.72 -24.95 7.38
CA LEU A 15 -3.37 -25.14 7.90
C LEU A 15 -3.36 -25.84 9.26
N VAL A 16 -4.31 -25.52 10.15
CA VAL A 16 -4.47 -26.18 11.45
C VAL A 16 -4.85 -27.65 11.26
N VAL A 17 -5.83 -27.95 10.41
CA VAL A 17 -6.22 -29.32 10.10
C VAL A 17 -5.03 -30.11 9.56
N LEU A 18 -4.29 -29.56 8.58
CA LEU A 18 -3.10 -30.20 8.03
C LEU A 18 -2.00 -30.43 9.07
N ALA A 19 -1.75 -29.47 9.96
CA ALA A 19 -0.76 -29.60 11.04
C ALA A 19 -1.17 -30.68 12.04
N VAL A 20 -2.44 -30.75 12.42
CA VAL A 20 -2.99 -31.78 13.32
C VAL A 20 -2.94 -33.15 12.64
N SER A 21 -3.34 -33.27 11.38
CA SER A 21 -3.27 -34.52 10.62
C SER A 21 -1.85 -35.06 10.48
N ARG A 22 -0.83 -34.18 10.49
CA ARG A 22 0.59 -34.55 10.46
C ARG A 22 1.20 -34.72 11.86
N SER A 23 0.42 -34.54 12.93
CA SER A 23 0.90 -34.57 14.32
C SER A 23 2.06 -33.61 14.59
N GLU A 24 2.04 -32.45 13.94
CA GLU A 24 3.06 -31.39 14.12
C GLU A 24 3.00 -30.81 15.53
N ASN A 25 4.16 -30.49 16.11
CA ASN A 25 4.22 -29.88 17.43
C ASN A 25 3.73 -28.42 17.38
N PRO A 26 2.70 -28.04 18.18
CA PRO A 26 2.17 -26.68 18.16
C PRO A 26 3.08 -25.64 18.85
N GLY A 27 4.03 -26.08 19.69
CA GLY A 27 4.89 -25.19 20.50
C GLY A 27 5.63 -24.13 19.67
N PRO A 28 6.40 -24.52 18.64
CA PRO A 28 7.08 -23.57 17.75
C PRO A 28 6.13 -22.62 17.02
N ILE A 29 4.93 -23.09 16.63
CA ILE A 29 3.92 -22.30 15.93
C ILE A 29 3.38 -21.20 16.85
N VAL A 30 2.97 -21.56 18.07
CA VAL A 30 2.45 -20.63 19.07
C VAL A 30 3.51 -19.62 19.49
N ARG A 31 4.75 -20.08 19.74
CA ARG A 31 5.86 -19.18 20.07
C ARG A 31 6.09 -18.14 18.96
N ARG A 32 6.12 -18.59 17.70
CA ARG A 32 6.30 -17.68 16.55
C ARG A 32 5.11 -16.72 16.42
N ALA A 33 3.89 -17.18 16.66
CA ALA A 33 2.70 -16.32 16.68
C ALA A 33 2.81 -15.21 17.74
N ILE A 34 3.18 -15.54 18.98
CA ILE A 34 3.37 -14.58 20.06
C ILE A 34 4.51 -13.59 19.76
N GLU A 35 5.64 -14.08 19.27
CA GLU A 35 6.79 -13.24 18.90
C GLU A 35 6.44 -12.26 17.76
N GLN A 36 5.67 -12.68 16.76
CA GLN A 36 5.21 -11.79 15.69
C GLN A 36 4.15 -10.81 16.20
N PHE A 37 3.18 -11.29 16.99
CA PHE A 37 2.11 -10.46 17.53
C PHE A 37 2.66 -9.33 18.40
N SER A 38 3.57 -9.64 19.33
CA SER A 38 4.22 -8.67 20.22
C SER A 38 5.05 -7.63 19.47
N LYS A 39 5.61 -7.96 18.30
CA LYS A 39 6.34 -7.01 17.46
C LYS A 39 5.42 -6.19 16.57
N LEU A 40 4.39 -6.80 16.00
CA LEU A 40 3.57 -6.21 14.94
C LEU A 40 2.46 -5.32 15.51
N VAL A 41 1.79 -5.74 16.59
CA VAL A 41 0.66 -5.00 17.15
C VAL A 41 1.04 -3.62 17.66
N PRO A 42 2.11 -3.43 18.46
CA PRO A 42 2.51 -2.09 18.89
C PRO A 42 2.90 -1.20 17.72
N ARG A 43 3.62 -1.75 16.74
CA ARG A 43 3.98 -1.02 15.52
C ARG A 43 2.74 -0.56 14.75
N MET A 44 1.74 -1.42 14.61
CA MET A 44 0.46 -1.10 13.97
C MET A 44 -0.32 -0.04 14.75
N PHE A 45 -0.34 -0.11 16.08
CA PHE A 45 -1.01 0.86 16.92
C PHE A 45 -0.45 2.29 16.70
N PHE A 46 0.86 2.47 16.83
CA PHE A 46 1.49 3.78 16.60
C PHE A 46 1.35 4.25 15.14
N ALA A 47 1.48 3.32 14.20
CA ALA A 47 1.31 3.61 12.79
C ALA A 47 -0.09 4.11 12.42
N LEU A 48 -1.14 3.51 13.00
CA LEU A 48 -2.53 3.93 12.76
C LEU A 48 -2.81 5.31 13.37
N ILE A 49 -2.27 5.60 14.55
CA ILE A 49 -2.35 6.93 15.16
C ILE A 49 -1.64 7.96 14.29
N ALA A 50 -0.41 7.68 13.86
CA ALA A 50 0.34 8.56 12.97
C ALA A 50 -0.39 8.81 11.65
N ALA A 51 -1.01 7.78 11.08
CA ALA A 51 -1.85 7.92 9.88
C ALA A 51 -3.05 8.86 10.12
N GLY A 52 -3.71 8.77 11.28
CA GLY A 52 -4.78 9.68 11.68
C GLY A 52 -4.31 11.13 11.79
N PHE A 53 -3.15 11.38 12.42
CA PHE A 53 -2.58 12.72 12.49
C PHE A 53 -2.16 13.25 11.11
N ILE A 54 -1.51 12.44 10.28
CA ILE A 54 -1.16 12.81 8.90
C ILE A 54 -2.42 13.23 8.13
N ALA A 55 -3.54 12.51 8.31
CA ALA A 55 -4.80 12.85 7.69
C ALA A 55 -5.34 14.22 8.07
N GLN A 56 -5.11 14.64 9.31
CA GLN A 56 -5.56 15.93 9.83
C GLN A 56 -4.57 17.06 9.53
N LEU A 57 -3.28 16.74 9.44
CA LEU A 57 -2.20 17.71 9.24
C LEU A 57 -1.99 18.08 7.77
N ILE A 58 -2.38 17.23 6.81
CA ILE A 58 -2.31 17.57 5.39
C ILE A 58 -3.59 18.35 5.02
N PRO A 59 -3.49 19.64 4.65
CA PRO A 59 -4.62 20.42 4.18
C PRO A 59 -5.30 19.74 2.98
N GLN A 60 -6.62 19.61 3.02
CA GLN A 60 -7.36 18.98 1.92
C GLN A 60 -7.22 19.76 0.62
N GLU A 61 -7.00 21.07 0.71
CA GLU A 61 -6.75 21.97 -0.41
C GLU A 61 -5.49 21.55 -1.17
N LEU A 62 -4.42 21.14 -0.46
CA LEU A 62 -3.19 20.65 -1.10
C LEU A 62 -3.43 19.31 -1.80
N ILE A 63 -4.22 18.42 -1.19
CA ILE A 63 -4.56 17.13 -1.81
C ILE A 63 -5.35 17.37 -3.11
N ALA A 64 -6.39 18.21 -3.06
CA ALA A 64 -7.18 18.55 -4.23
C ALA A 64 -6.35 19.27 -5.31
N GLN A 65 -5.46 20.19 -4.90
CA GLN A 65 -4.61 20.96 -5.81
C GLN A 65 -3.56 20.10 -6.51
N PHE A 66 -2.92 19.16 -5.82
CA PHE A 66 -1.79 18.42 -6.37
C PHE A 66 -2.12 16.99 -6.81
N LEU A 67 -3.15 16.36 -6.25
CA LEU A 67 -3.55 14.98 -6.56
C LEU A 67 -4.95 14.90 -7.19
N GLY A 68 -5.71 15.99 -7.15
CA GLY A 68 -7.07 16.06 -7.71
C GLY A 68 -7.11 16.08 -9.23
N LYS A 69 -8.32 16.07 -9.79
CA LYS A 69 -8.54 16.04 -11.25
C LYS A 69 -8.00 17.28 -11.96
N SER A 70 -8.05 18.44 -11.32
CA SER A 70 -7.56 19.73 -11.86
C SER A 70 -6.04 19.75 -12.09
N ALA A 71 -5.27 18.95 -11.34
CA ALA A 71 -3.83 18.81 -11.52
C ALA A 71 -3.43 18.02 -12.78
N GLY A 72 -4.39 17.34 -13.43
CA GLY A 72 -4.15 16.58 -14.66
C GLY A 72 -2.99 15.58 -14.53
N LEU A 73 -2.05 15.61 -15.48
CA LEU A 73 -0.89 14.71 -15.49
C LEU A 73 0.12 14.99 -14.38
N GLN A 74 0.16 16.23 -13.84
CA GLN A 74 1.06 16.56 -12.72
C GLN A 74 0.71 15.74 -11.47
N ALA A 75 -0.57 15.36 -11.31
CA ALA A 75 -1.01 14.49 -10.22
C ALA A 75 -0.29 13.14 -10.20
N LEU A 76 0.05 12.59 -11.37
CA LEU A 76 0.76 11.32 -11.48
C LEU A 76 2.18 11.44 -10.95
N VAL A 77 2.87 12.53 -11.28
CA VAL A 77 4.24 12.80 -10.81
C VAL A 77 4.29 12.97 -9.30
N VAL A 78 3.38 13.79 -8.75
CA VAL A 78 3.30 13.99 -7.31
C VAL A 78 2.93 12.68 -6.61
N ALA A 79 1.93 11.96 -7.09
CA ALA A 79 1.53 10.67 -6.54
C ALA A 79 2.67 9.64 -6.54
N ALA A 80 3.43 9.56 -7.65
CA ALA A 80 4.57 8.67 -7.76
C ALA A 80 5.68 9.04 -6.76
N ALA A 81 6.01 10.33 -6.63
CA ALA A 81 7.00 10.82 -5.68
C ALA A 81 6.58 10.55 -4.22
N VAL A 82 5.31 10.80 -3.89
CA VAL A 82 4.78 10.49 -2.55
C VAL A 82 4.86 8.99 -2.28
N GLY A 83 4.47 8.15 -3.23
CA GLY A 83 4.54 6.69 -3.09
C GLY A 83 5.96 6.17 -2.90
N LEU A 84 6.94 6.80 -3.55
CA LEU A 84 8.36 6.48 -3.39
C LEU A 84 8.84 6.74 -1.96
N VAL A 85 8.48 7.89 -1.39
CA VAL A 85 9.03 8.38 -0.12
C VAL A 85 8.32 7.80 1.10
N VAL A 86 7.01 7.55 1.01
CA VAL A 86 6.18 7.11 2.16
C VAL A 86 6.71 5.79 2.77
N PRO A 87 7.29 5.83 3.98
CA PRO A 87 7.85 4.65 4.63
C PRO A 87 6.76 3.97 5.45
N ALA A 88 6.00 3.10 4.79
CA ALA A 88 4.79 2.55 5.36
C ALA A 88 4.67 1.06 5.05
N GLY A 89 3.89 0.31 5.83
CA GLY A 89 3.37 -1.00 5.46
C GLY A 89 2.02 -0.89 4.73
N PRO A 90 1.47 -1.97 4.16
CA PRO A 90 0.25 -1.92 3.36
C PRO A 90 -0.91 -1.22 4.08
N VAL A 91 -1.16 -1.57 5.35
CA VAL A 91 -2.26 -0.99 6.15
C VAL A 91 -2.19 0.54 6.17
N ILE A 92 -1.00 1.09 6.41
CA ILE A 92 -0.78 2.53 6.51
C ILE A 92 -0.85 3.19 5.13
N ALA A 93 -0.24 2.58 4.10
CA ALA A 93 -0.26 3.12 2.75
C ALA A 93 -1.69 3.22 2.20
N PHE A 94 -2.52 2.21 2.42
CA PHE A 94 -3.92 2.24 2.04
C PHE A 94 -4.75 3.19 2.91
N ALA A 95 -4.43 3.37 4.20
CA ALA A 95 -5.04 4.42 5.01
C ALA A 95 -4.73 5.82 4.46
N ILE A 96 -3.48 6.08 4.06
CA ILE A 96 -3.08 7.32 3.39
C ILE A 96 -3.81 7.48 2.06
N ALA A 97 -3.95 6.42 1.26
CA ALA A 97 -4.72 6.46 0.01
C ALA A 97 -6.20 6.84 0.26
N VAL A 98 -6.80 6.33 1.34
CA VAL A 98 -8.16 6.70 1.78
C VAL A 98 -8.25 8.18 2.16
N VAL A 99 -7.23 8.70 2.86
CA VAL A 99 -7.14 10.13 3.20
C VAL A 99 -7.05 10.99 1.93
N PHE A 100 -6.17 10.62 1.00
CA PHE A 100 -6.05 11.31 -0.28
C PHE A 100 -7.36 11.28 -1.06
N ALA A 101 -8.05 10.13 -1.09
CA ALA A 101 -9.35 10.02 -1.72
C ALA A 101 -10.38 10.98 -1.12
N LYS A 102 -10.47 11.03 0.23
CA LYS A 102 -11.37 11.96 0.94
C LYS A 102 -11.01 13.43 0.71
N GLY A 103 -9.73 13.74 0.55
CA GLY A 103 -9.24 15.07 0.21
C GLY A 103 -9.36 15.43 -1.28
N GLY A 104 -10.05 14.62 -2.09
CA GLY A 104 -10.33 14.95 -3.50
C GLY A 104 -9.29 14.48 -4.51
N ALA A 105 -8.36 13.59 -4.13
CA ALA A 105 -7.43 12.98 -5.07
C ALA A 105 -8.17 12.19 -6.16
N SER A 106 -7.68 12.30 -7.40
CA SER A 106 -8.22 11.53 -8.52
C SER A 106 -7.89 10.04 -8.40
N SER A 107 -8.76 9.17 -8.93
CA SER A 107 -8.50 7.72 -8.94
C SER A 107 -7.18 7.36 -9.64
N ALA A 108 -6.82 8.08 -10.69
CA ALA A 108 -5.54 7.91 -11.40
C ALA A 108 -4.34 8.25 -10.50
N ALA A 109 -4.42 9.33 -9.72
CA ALA A 109 -3.38 9.67 -8.74
C ALA A 109 -3.28 8.60 -7.65
N LEU A 110 -4.40 8.10 -7.14
CA LEU A 110 -4.40 7.03 -6.12
C LEU A 110 -3.79 5.73 -6.64
N ILE A 111 -4.14 5.32 -7.87
CA ILE A 111 -3.56 4.15 -8.54
C ILE A 111 -2.05 4.33 -8.73
N THR A 112 -1.61 5.52 -9.14
CA THR A 112 -0.19 5.85 -9.32
C THR A 112 0.56 5.81 -8.00
N PHE A 113 -0.02 6.39 -6.94
CA PHE A 113 0.53 6.36 -5.58
C PHE A 113 0.70 4.93 -5.08
N ILE A 114 -0.35 4.11 -5.15
CA ILE A 114 -0.33 2.71 -4.68
C ILE A 114 0.68 1.89 -5.49
N SER A 115 0.72 2.09 -6.81
CA SER A 115 1.66 1.38 -7.70
C SER A 115 3.11 1.77 -7.39
N SER A 116 3.38 3.06 -7.25
CA SER A 116 4.71 3.59 -6.90
C SER A 116 5.17 3.08 -5.53
N TRP A 117 4.29 3.15 -4.52
CA TRP A 117 4.59 2.65 -3.19
C TRP A 117 4.83 1.14 -3.20
N THR A 118 4.04 0.36 -3.94
CA THR A 118 4.21 -1.10 -4.00
C THR A 118 5.53 -1.50 -4.64
N ILE A 119 5.89 -0.79 -5.71
CA ILE A 119 7.09 -1.05 -6.50
C ILE A 119 8.33 -0.56 -5.75
N PHE A 120 8.40 0.73 -5.41
CA PHE A 120 9.63 1.32 -4.89
C PHE A 120 9.76 1.23 -3.38
N ALA A 121 8.78 1.75 -2.62
CA ALA A 121 8.80 1.80 -1.16
C ALA A 121 10.23 1.99 -0.61
N THR A 122 10.79 3.21 -0.68
CA THR A 122 12.24 3.45 -0.50
C THR A 122 12.84 2.79 0.75
N HIS A 123 12.09 2.77 1.87
CA HIS A 123 12.49 2.06 3.08
C HIS A 123 12.83 0.58 2.83
N ARG A 124 12.09 -0.14 1.97
CA ARG A 124 12.33 -1.54 1.58
C ARG A 124 13.60 -1.67 0.74
N ILE A 125 13.81 -0.73 -0.18
CA ILE A 125 15.03 -0.69 -0.99
C ILE A 125 16.26 -0.55 -0.08
N LEU A 126 16.22 0.39 0.87
CA LEU A 126 17.36 0.68 1.75
C LEU A 126 17.60 -0.40 2.80
N ILE A 127 16.54 -0.95 3.40
CA ILE A 127 16.66 -1.91 4.51
C ILE A 127 16.96 -3.32 3.99
N TYR A 128 16.40 -3.71 2.85
CA TYR A 128 16.46 -5.11 2.39
C TYR A 128 17.15 -5.25 1.04
N GLU A 129 16.71 -4.52 0.02
CA GLU A 129 17.17 -4.79 -1.34
C GLU A 129 18.64 -4.45 -1.54
N LEU A 130 19.05 -3.26 -1.13
CA LEU A 130 20.42 -2.79 -1.29
C LEU A 130 21.41 -3.63 -0.47
N PRO A 131 21.15 -3.95 0.83
CA PRO A 131 22.07 -4.77 1.61
C PRO A 131 22.11 -6.26 1.21
N LEU A 132 20.99 -6.83 0.74
CA LEU A 132 20.89 -8.26 0.46
C LEU A 132 21.16 -8.63 -1.00
N LEU A 133 20.76 -7.79 -1.95
CA LEU A 133 20.85 -8.06 -3.40
C LEU A 133 21.86 -7.14 -4.13
N GLY A 134 22.30 -6.06 -3.48
CA GLY A 134 23.34 -5.17 -3.99
C GLY A 134 22.85 -4.14 -5.01
N ALA A 135 23.68 -3.12 -5.24
CA ALA A 135 23.34 -1.96 -6.06
C ALA A 135 23.15 -2.29 -7.56
N SER A 136 23.83 -3.33 -8.07
CA SER A 136 23.71 -3.71 -9.48
C SER A 136 22.31 -4.24 -9.80
N PHE A 137 21.80 -5.14 -8.94
CA PHE A 137 20.44 -5.65 -9.05
C PHE A 137 19.41 -4.52 -8.92
N LEU A 138 19.56 -3.67 -7.90
CA LEU A 138 18.66 -2.54 -7.67
C LEU A 138 18.54 -1.63 -8.91
N ARG A 139 19.65 -1.28 -9.56
CA ARG A 139 19.63 -0.45 -10.78
C ARG A 139 18.85 -1.11 -11.91
N LEU A 140 19.10 -2.39 -12.17
CA LEU A 140 18.36 -3.14 -13.19
C LEU A 140 16.86 -3.17 -12.87
N ARG A 141 16.51 -3.46 -11.61
CA ARG A 141 15.11 -3.52 -11.17
C ARG A 141 14.43 -2.16 -11.33
N VAL A 142 15.02 -1.09 -10.80
CA VAL A 142 14.50 0.28 -10.88
C VAL A 142 14.32 0.69 -12.34
N ALA A 143 15.31 0.45 -13.20
CA ALA A 143 15.20 0.75 -14.63
C ALA A 143 14.05 -0.03 -15.30
N SER A 144 13.86 -1.30 -14.95
CA SER A 144 12.82 -2.17 -15.52
C SER A 144 11.40 -1.73 -15.16
N VAL A 145 11.21 -1.10 -13.99
CA VAL A 145 9.88 -0.75 -13.46
C VAL A 145 9.65 0.76 -13.32
N PHE A 146 10.62 1.58 -13.76
CA PHE A 146 10.62 3.03 -13.53
C PHE A 146 9.30 3.70 -13.93
N PHE A 147 8.84 3.39 -15.14
CA PHE A 147 7.65 4.00 -15.73
C PHE A 147 6.33 3.34 -15.32
N ILE A 148 6.36 2.19 -14.65
CA ILE A 148 5.16 1.38 -14.39
C ILE A 148 4.08 2.13 -13.59
N PRO A 149 4.39 2.90 -12.52
CA PRO A 149 3.36 3.66 -11.82
C PRO A 149 2.66 4.69 -12.70
N PHE A 150 3.42 5.37 -13.56
CA PHE A 150 2.91 6.36 -14.49
C PHE A 150 2.01 5.73 -15.55
N VAL A 151 2.44 4.60 -16.11
CA VAL A 151 1.64 3.81 -17.06
C VAL A 151 0.33 3.37 -16.41
N ALA A 152 0.37 2.87 -15.18
CA ALA A 152 -0.84 2.47 -14.45
C ALA A 152 -1.82 3.65 -14.27
N GLY A 153 -1.33 4.83 -13.90
CA GLY A 153 -2.16 6.02 -13.78
C GLY A 153 -2.70 6.55 -15.10
N LEU A 154 -1.90 6.52 -16.17
CA LEU A 154 -2.34 6.89 -17.52
C LEU A 154 -3.43 5.94 -18.05
N LEU A 155 -3.25 4.63 -17.83
CA LEU A 155 -4.27 3.64 -18.15
C LEU A 155 -5.55 3.88 -17.35
N ALA A 156 -5.43 4.23 -16.06
CA ALA A 156 -6.58 4.58 -15.24
C ALA A 156 -7.33 5.82 -15.78
N LEU A 157 -6.62 6.84 -16.25
CA LEU A 157 -7.23 7.99 -16.92
C LEU A 157 -7.98 7.53 -18.19
N GLY A 158 -7.34 6.76 -19.06
CA GLY A 158 -7.94 6.26 -20.29
C GLY A 158 -9.18 5.39 -20.06
N ILE A 159 -9.12 4.45 -19.13
CA ILE A 159 -10.24 3.58 -18.77
C ILE A 159 -11.39 4.38 -18.14
N GLY A 160 -11.06 5.39 -17.31
CA GLY A 160 -12.04 6.28 -16.70
C GLY A 160 -12.78 7.18 -17.69
N PHE A 161 -12.23 7.42 -18.88
CA PHE A 161 -12.97 8.08 -19.98
C PHE A 161 -14.00 7.16 -20.64
N LEU A 162 -13.71 5.85 -20.69
CA LEU A 162 -14.55 4.87 -21.38
C LEU A 162 -15.62 4.23 -20.48
N THR A 163 -15.42 4.27 -19.17
CA THR A 163 -16.26 3.55 -18.21
C THR A 163 -16.57 4.39 -16.96
N LYS A 164 -17.70 4.10 -16.29
CA LYS A 164 -18.07 4.70 -15.00
C LYS A 164 -17.51 3.94 -13.78
N PHE A 165 -16.71 2.89 -13.96
CA PHE A 165 -16.14 2.13 -12.84
C PHE A 165 -14.87 2.82 -12.31
N GLY A 166 -14.62 2.76 -11.00
CA GLY A 166 -13.42 3.34 -10.38
C GLY A 166 -13.65 4.64 -9.60
N SER A 167 -14.89 5.05 -9.36
CA SER A 167 -15.20 5.98 -8.27
C SER A 167 -14.81 5.34 -6.95
N VAL A 168 -13.97 6.01 -6.17
CA VAL A 168 -13.61 5.52 -4.83
C VAL A 168 -14.91 5.42 -4.01
N ILE A 169 -15.14 4.29 -3.34
CA ILE A 169 -16.39 3.97 -2.61
C ILE A 169 -16.77 5.08 -1.60
N LEU A 170 -15.80 5.89 -1.18
CA LEU A 170 -15.95 6.97 -0.22
C LEU A 170 -16.46 8.30 -0.81
N SER A 171 -16.70 8.38 -2.12
CA SER A 171 -17.27 9.55 -2.80
C SER A 171 -18.77 9.40 -3.09
N GLN A 172 -19.45 8.47 -2.42
CA GLN A 172 -20.91 8.37 -2.31
C GLN A 172 -21.31 8.76 -0.89
#